data_AF-A0A376TVX2-F1
#
_entry.id   AF-A0A376TVX2-F1
#
_cell.length_a   1.000
_cell.length_b   1.000
_cell.length_c   1.000
_cell.angle_alpha   90.00
_cell.angle_beta   90.00
_cell.angle_gamma   90.00
#
_symmetry.space_group_name_H-M   'P 1'
#
loop_
_entity.id
_entity.type
_entity.pdbx_description
1 polymer ?
#
loop_
_entity_poly.entity_id
_entity_poly.type
_entity_poly.pdbx_seq_one_letter_code
_entity_poly.pdbx_strand_id
1 'polypeptide(L)'
;MVVTRPGGEQGKEVIDGYGKPATFYQMQDNGKPVEGHASQMHYELAKDFVVLTGNAYLQQVDSNIKGDKITYLVKRAENAGFQRQRQARNHRSGAVAAAGQKQQRPDPGTEEG
;
A
#
# COMPACT_ATOMS: atom_id res chain seq x y z
N MET A 1 1.24 -1.83 -19.27
CA MET A 1 1.96 -2.24 -18.04
C MET A 1 3.40 -2.50 -18.43
N VAL A 2 4.35 -1.89 -17.73
CA VAL A 2 5.80 -2.05 -17.92
C VAL A 2 6.36 -2.61 -16.63
N VAL A 3 7.21 -3.62 -16.72
CA VAL A 3 7.90 -4.21 -15.55
C VAL A 3 9.40 -4.00 -15.74
N THR A 4 10.01 -3.27 -14.82
CA THR A 4 11.43 -2.95 -14.82
C THR A 4 12.11 -3.70 -13.68
N ARG A 5 13.21 -4.39 -13.99
CA ARG A 5 14.03 -5.07 -12.97
C ARG A 5 15.38 -4.37 -12.88
N PRO A 6 15.57 -3.40 -11.97
CA PRO A 6 16.85 -2.73 -11.80
C PRO A 6 17.92 -3.76 -11.39
N GLY A 7 19.01 -3.84 -12.15
CA GLY A 7 20.13 -4.74 -11.86
C GLY A 7 19.87 -6.24 -12.05
N GLY A 8 18.70 -6.64 -12.55
CA GLY A 8 18.32 -8.05 -12.71
C GLY A 8 18.05 -8.79 -11.38
N GLU A 9 18.02 -8.08 -10.25
CA GLU A 9 17.75 -8.66 -8.94
C GLU A 9 16.25 -8.96 -8.78
N GLN A 10 15.93 -10.20 -8.42
CA GLN A 10 14.56 -10.62 -8.08
C GLN A 10 14.11 -9.92 -6.78
N GLY A 11 12.85 -9.48 -6.74
CA GLY A 11 12.27 -8.76 -5.60
C GLY A 11 12.46 -7.25 -5.63
N LYS A 12 13.19 -6.70 -6.61
CA LYS A 12 13.36 -5.25 -6.80
C LYS A 12 12.59 -4.70 -7.99
N GLU A 13 11.62 -5.47 -8.50
CA GLU A 13 10.86 -5.04 -9.65
C GLU A 13 10.05 -3.77 -9.37
N VAL A 14 9.99 -2.93 -10.39
CA VAL A 14 9.13 -1.77 -10.48
C VAL A 14 8.10 -2.06 -11.56
N ILE A 15 6.83 -1.86 -11.24
CA ILE A 15 5.72 -2.08 -12.15
C ILE A 15 5.03 -0.75 -12.41
N ASP A 16 5.10 -0.27 -13.65
CA ASP A 16 4.37 0.90 -14.11
C ASP A 16 3.15 0.49 -14.95
N GLY A 17 1.96 0.69 -14.40
CA GLY A 17 0.68 0.55 -15.09
C GLY A 17 0.21 1.89 -15.65
N TYR A 18 -0.18 1.93 -16.91
CA TYR A 18 -0.85 3.08 -17.53
C TYR A 18 -2.15 2.60 -18.14
N GLY A 19 -3.25 3.33 -17.95
CA GLY A 19 -4.57 2.93 -18.42
C GLY A 19 -5.62 4.03 -18.29
N LYS A 20 -6.84 3.76 -18.78
CA LYS A 20 -8.00 4.65 -18.68
C LYS A 20 -9.25 3.89 -18.20
N PRO A 21 -9.28 3.34 -16.96
CA PRO A 21 -8.25 3.45 -15.92
C PRO A 21 -7.34 2.21 -15.83
N ALA A 22 -6.16 2.38 -15.23
CA ALA A 22 -5.38 1.30 -14.65
C ALA A 22 -5.97 0.92 -13.27
N THR A 23 -6.09 -0.38 -13.00
CA THR A 23 -6.68 -0.89 -11.75
C THR A 23 -5.63 -1.61 -10.89
N PHE A 24 -5.81 -1.54 -9.59
CA PHE A 24 -5.00 -2.20 -8.57
C PHE A 24 -5.93 -3.03 -7.67
N TYR A 25 -5.51 -4.25 -7.35
CA TYR A 25 -6.20 -5.12 -6.40
C TYR A 25 -5.16 -5.86 -5.56
N GLN A 26 -5.34 -5.86 -4.24
CA GLN A 26 -4.49 -6.60 -3.33
C GLN A 26 -5.32 -7.15 -2.17
N MET A 27 -5.16 -8.44 -1.88
CA MET A 27 -5.66 -9.02 -0.64
C MET A 27 -4.65 -8.70 0.47
N GLN A 28 -5.12 -8.06 1.54
CA GLN A 28 -4.30 -7.82 2.72
C GLN A 28 -4.18 -9.10 3.57
N ASP A 29 -3.15 -9.15 4.43
CA ASP A 29 -2.92 -10.28 5.35
C ASP A 29 -4.10 -10.54 6.31
N ASN A 30 -4.90 -9.50 6.60
CA ASN A 30 -6.11 -9.57 7.44
C ASN A 30 -7.35 -10.14 6.70
N GLY A 31 -7.20 -10.53 5.43
CA GLY A 31 -8.28 -11.04 4.59
C GLY A 31 -9.21 -9.97 4.01
N LYS A 32 -8.87 -8.67 4.13
CA LYS A 32 -9.64 -7.58 3.52
C LYS A 32 -9.04 -7.18 2.17
N PRO A 33 -9.86 -7.03 1.11
CA PRO A 33 -9.37 -6.54 -0.18
C PRO A 33 -9.15 -5.03 -0.15
N VAL A 34 -8.13 -4.59 -0.87
CA VAL A 34 -7.89 -3.20 -1.22
C VAL A 34 -7.89 -3.07 -2.72
N GLU A 35 -8.73 -2.17 -3.22
CA GLU A 35 -8.91 -1.93 -4.64
C GLU A 35 -8.54 -0.48 -4.95
N GLY A 36 -8.03 -0.22 -6.14
CA GLY A 36 -7.74 1.13 -6.58
C GLY A 36 -7.84 1.28 -8.08
N HIS A 37 -8.05 2.51 -8.53
CA HIS A 37 -7.97 2.85 -9.93
C HIS A 37 -7.39 4.25 -10.12
N ALA A 38 -6.65 4.42 -11.21
CA ALA A 38 -6.06 5.69 -11.59
C ALA A 38 -5.69 5.69 -13.08
N SER A 39 -5.19 6.80 -13.59
CA SER A 39 -4.67 6.90 -14.96
C SER A 39 -3.28 6.24 -15.06
N GLN A 40 -2.51 6.32 -13.97
CA GLN A 40 -1.21 5.68 -13.82
C GLN A 40 -1.09 5.03 -12.45
N MET A 41 -0.47 3.86 -12.41
CA MET A 41 -0.08 3.11 -11.23
C MET A 41 1.42 2.85 -11.28
N HIS A 42 2.10 3.01 -10.17
CA HIS A 42 3.51 2.69 -10.00
C HIS A 42 3.67 1.83 -8.74
N TYR A 43 4.24 0.64 -8.87
CA TYR A 43 4.45 -0.27 -7.74
C TYR A 43 5.92 -0.67 -7.61
N GLU A 44 6.52 -0.37 -6.47
CA GLU A 44 7.87 -0.78 -6.12
C GLU A 44 7.81 -2.00 -5.20
N LEU A 45 8.09 -3.19 -5.73
CA LEU A 45 8.00 -4.45 -4.96
C LEU A 45 8.95 -4.45 -3.77
N ALA A 46 10.17 -3.93 -3.95
CA ALA A 46 11.18 -3.85 -2.89
C ALA A 46 10.73 -3.05 -1.66
N LYS A 47 9.78 -2.13 -1.83
CA LYS A 47 9.29 -1.23 -0.77
C LYS A 47 7.85 -1.51 -0.38
N ASP A 48 7.20 -2.48 -1.03
CA ASP A 48 5.77 -2.71 -0.91
C ASP A 48 4.98 -1.39 -1.06
N PHE A 49 5.33 -0.58 -2.06
CA PHE A 49 4.84 0.81 -2.17
C PHE A 49 4.15 1.08 -3.50
N VAL A 50 2.88 1.46 -3.44
CA VAL A 50 2.01 1.77 -4.59
C VAL A 50 1.75 3.27 -4.65
N VAL A 51 1.85 3.84 -5.86
CA VAL A 51 1.45 5.22 -6.17
C VAL A 51 0.41 5.19 -7.28
N LEU A 52 -0.76 5.75 -7.01
CA LEU A 52 -1.85 5.94 -7.96
C LEU A 52 -1.91 7.42 -8.34
N THR A 53 -1.86 7.75 -9.63
CA THR A 53 -1.83 9.14 -10.12
C THR A 53 -2.84 9.38 -11.24
N GLY A 54 -3.52 10.52 -11.19
CA GLY A 54 -4.51 10.98 -12.16
C GLY A 54 -5.87 10.30 -11.95
N ASN A 55 -6.84 11.03 -11.41
CA ASN A 55 -8.14 10.49 -10.98
C ASN A 55 -7.98 9.28 -10.05
N ALA A 56 -7.07 9.38 -9.08
CA ALA A 56 -6.74 8.27 -8.21
C ALA A 56 -7.87 8.02 -7.21
N TYR A 57 -8.24 6.74 -7.11
CA TYR A 57 -9.19 6.22 -6.15
C TYR A 57 -8.60 5.01 -5.47
N LEU A 58 -8.83 4.90 -4.16
CA LEU A 58 -8.54 3.70 -3.38
C LEU A 58 -9.76 3.37 -2.52
N GLN A 59 -10.23 2.14 -2.61
CA GLN A 59 -11.33 1.57 -1.85
C GLN A 59 -10.78 0.50 -0.92
N GLN A 60 -11.16 0.60 0.35
CA GLN A 60 -11.02 -0.44 1.35
C GLN A 60 -12.41 -0.80 1.86
N VAL A 61 -12.52 -1.90 2.60
CA VAL A 61 -13.80 -2.37 3.17
C VAL A 61 -14.52 -1.26 3.95
N ASP A 62 -13.77 -0.49 4.73
CA ASP A 62 -14.35 0.47 5.68
C ASP A 62 -14.18 1.93 5.24
N SER A 63 -13.50 2.21 4.12
CA SER A 63 -13.11 3.58 3.75
C SER A 63 -12.78 3.71 2.26
N ASN A 64 -12.89 4.93 1.73
CA ASN A 64 -12.40 5.26 0.39
C ASN A 64 -11.67 6.60 0.37
N ILE A 65 -10.69 6.72 -0.51
CA ILE A 65 -9.89 7.93 -0.73
C ILE A 65 -9.92 8.28 -2.21
N LYS A 66 -10.13 9.57 -2.49
CA LYS A 66 -10.06 10.18 -3.83
C LYS A 66 -9.02 11.29 -3.82
N GLY A 67 -8.26 11.41 -4.90
CA GLY A 67 -7.34 12.53 -5.09
C GLY A 67 -6.59 12.46 -6.42
N ASP A 68 -5.81 13.49 -6.73
CA ASP A 68 -4.97 13.49 -7.92
C ASP A 68 -3.79 12.51 -7.81
N LYS A 69 -3.33 12.27 -6.56
CA LYS A 69 -2.27 11.32 -6.24
C LYS A 69 -2.56 10.65 -4.91
N ILE A 70 -2.53 9.32 -4.88
CA ILE A 70 -2.64 8.51 -3.67
C ILE A 70 -1.38 7.68 -3.54
N THR A 71 -0.80 7.63 -2.34
CA THR A 71 0.34 6.78 -2.01
C THR A 71 -0.07 5.77 -0.94
N TYR A 72 0.25 4.49 -1.16
CA TYR A 72 -0.18 3.38 -0.32
C TYR A 72 0.99 2.43 -0.05
N LEU A 73 1.17 2.05 1.22
CA LEU A 73 2.16 1.07 1.66
C LEU A 73 1.43 -0.27 1.91
N VAL A 74 1.77 -1.29 1.13
CA VAL A 74 1.16 -2.63 1.15
C VAL A 74 1.57 -3.41 2.41
N LYS A 75 2.85 -3.32 2.81
CA LYS A 75 3.36 -3.91 4.06
C LYS A 75 4.14 -2.87 4.86
N ARG A 76 3.58 -2.44 5.99
CA ARG A 76 4.35 -1.89 7.11
C ARG A 76 3.61 -2.14 8.43
N ALA A 77 3.62 -3.39 8.87
CA ALA A 77 3.07 -3.81 10.16
C ALA A 77 4.07 -3.74 11.33
N GLU A 78 5.24 -3.11 11.15
CA GLU A 78 6.19 -2.90 12.25
C GLU A 78 6.46 -1.40 12.45
N ASN A 79 5.93 -0.88 13.56
CA ASN A 79 6.39 0.33 14.25
C ASN A 79 6.49 1.63 13.43
N ALA A 80 5.39 2.10 12.83
CA ALA A 80 5.20 3.54 12.65
C ALA A 80 4.51 4.11 13.89
N GLY A 81 5.29 4.37 14.94
CA GLY A 81 4.89 5.28 16.00
C GLY A 81 4.39 6.57 15.34
N PHE A 82 3.10 6.85 15.49
CA PHE A 82 2.42 8.01 14.96
C PHE A 82 2.97 9.27 15.64
N GLN A 83 4.18 9.69 15.27
CA GLN A 83 4.68 11.02 15.59
C GLN A 83 3.90 11.97 14.68
N ARG A 84 2.74 12.41 15.20
CA ARG A 84 1.93 13.48 14.63
C ARG A 84 2.77 14.74 14.60
N GLN A 85 3.54 14.95 13.54
CA GLN A 85 4.08 16.27 13.26
C GLN A 85 2.95 17.09 12.66
N ARG A 86 2.34 17.93 13.50
CA ARG A 86 1.50 19.04 13.06
C ARG A 86 2.36 19.94 12.17
N GLN A 87 2.19 19.86 10.85
CA GLN A 87 2.53 20.97 9.96
C GLN A 87 1.37 21.23 9.02
N ALA A 88 0.70 22.35 9.30
CA ALA A 88 -0.27 22.96 8.44
C ALA A 88 0.42 23.52 7.18
N ARG A 89 0.00 23.08 6.00
CA ARG A 89 -0.34 23.93 4.84
C ARG A 89 -0.66 23.07 3.62
N ASN A 90 -1.89 23.20 3.14
CA ASN A 90 -2.33 23.18 1.76
C ASN A 90 -1.45 22.38 0.77
N HIS A 91 -1.78 21.10 0.55
CA HIS A 91 -1.85 20.35 -0.72
C HIS A 91 -2.35 18.94 -0.34
N ARG A 92 -3.51 18.51 -0.86
CA ARG A 92 -4.17 17.25 -0.48
C ARG A 92 -3.42 16.04 -1.07
N SER A 93 -2.33 15.62 -0.44
CA SER A 93 -1.73 14.31 -0.68
C SER A 93 -2.21 13.36 0.43
N GLY A 94 -3.26 12.59 0.14
CA GLY A 94 -3.80 11.59 1.06
C GLY A 94 -2.89 10.37 1.11
N ALA A 95 -1.95 10.33 2.05
CA ALA A 95 -1.19 9.12 2.36
C ALA A 95 -2.05 8.23 3.25
N VAL A 96 -2.26 6.98 2.85
CA VAL A 96 -2.91 5.97 3.68
C VAL A 96 -1.92 4.89 4.07
N ALA A 97 -1.70 4.77 5.38
CA ALA A 97 -1.08 3.60 5.98
C ALA A 97 -2.19 2.58 6.25
N ALA A 98 -2.03 1.34 5.79
CA ALA A 98 -2.85 0.23 6.27
C ALA A 98 -2.65 0.12 7.79
N ALA A 99 -3.68 0.42 8.57
CA ALA A 99 -3.58 0.41 10.03
C ALA A 99 -3.33 -1.02 10.52
N GLY A 100 -2.17 -1.22 11.16
CA GLY A 100 -1.72 -2.51 11.68
C GLY A 100 -2.68 -3.10 12.71
N GLN A 101 -3.00 -4.38 12.53
CA GLN A 101 -3.60 -5.17 13.60
C GLN A 101 -2.51 -5.55 14.61
N LYS A 102 -2.83 -5.34 15.89
CA LYS A 102 -1.99 -5.71 17.02
C LYS A 102 -1.57 -7.17 16.93
N GLN A 103 -0.27 -7.37 17.13
CA GLN A 103 0.40 -8.62 17.43
C GLN A 103 -0.43 -9.48 18.42
N GLN A 104 -0.93 -10.61 17.94
CA GLN A 104 -1.08 -11.80 18.77
C GLN A 104 -0.02 -12.79 18.29
N ARG A 105 1.05 -12.89 19.07
CA ARG A 105 1.99 -14.00 18.97
C ARG A 105 1.21 -15.28 19.31
N PRO A 106 1.34 -16.39 18.56
CA PRO A 106 1.03 -17.68 19.14
C PRO A 106 2.08 -17.97 20.23
N ASP A 107 1.62 -18.28 21.43
CA ASP A 107 2.45 -18.72 22.57
C ASP A 107 3.29 -19.95 22.17
N PRO A 108 4.59 -20.00 22.50
CA PRO A 108 5.37 -21.22 22.37
C PRO A 108 5.18 -22.07 23.63
N GLY A 109 4.67 -23.29 23.45
CA GLY A 109 4.95 -24.42 24.33
C GLY A 109 3.77 -24.94 25.14
N THR A 110 3.50 -26.24 24.99
CA THR A 110 3.66 -27.20 26.07
C THR A 110 3.88 -28.57 25.41
N GLU A 111 5.14 -29.02 25.43
CA GLU A 111 5.47 -30.44 25.46
C GLU A 111 4.80 -31.08 26.68
N GLU A 112 4.44 -32.36 26.55
CA GLU A 112 4.13 -33.36 27.60
C GLU A 112 2.74 -34.00 27.49
N GLY A 113 2.77 -35.33 27.35
CA GLY A 113 1.67 -36.27 27.29
C GLY A 113 2.09 -37.57 26.63
#